data_AF-X8JV03-F1
#
_entry.id   AF-X8JV03-F1
#
_cell.length_a   1.000
_cell.length_b   1.000
_cell.length_c   1.000
_cell.angle_alpha   90.00
_cell.angle_beta   90.00
_cell.angle_gamma   90.00
#
_symmetry.space_group_name_H-M   'P 1'
#
loop_
_entity.id
_entity.type
_entity.pdbx_description
1 polymer ?
#
loop_
_entity_poly.entity_id
_entity_poly.type
_entity_poly.pdbx_seq_one_letter_code
_entity_poly.pdbx_strand_id
1 'polypeptide(L)' 'MKEVPTFKFISQSILIERLKIGGSLARVAIRHLEKEGQIKRIVHHNGQLIYTRATASD' A
#
# COMPACT_ATOMS: atom_id res chain seq x y z
N MET A 1 3.92 11.12 6.38
CA MET A 1 3.52 9.95 5.58
C MET A 1 2.15 10.17 4.91
N LYS A 2 1.92 11.35 4.31
CA LYS A 2 0.59 11.80 3.83
C LYS A 2 0.25 11.37 2.40
N GLU A 3 1.18 10.79 1.66
CA GLU A 3 1.02 10.57 0.21
C GLU A 3 0.45 9.20 -0.17
N VAL A 4 0.68 8.16 0.64
CA VAL A 4 0.25 6.79 0.28
C VAL A 4 -1.28 6.62 0.34
N PRO A 5 -2.00 7.10 1.37
CA PRO A 5 -3.46 6.98 1.44
C PRO A 5 -4.20 7.78 0.36
N THR A 6 -3.54 8.72 -0.32
CA THR A 6 -4.13 9.44 -1.46
C THR A 6 -4.20 8.57 -2.71
N PHE A 7 -3.33 7.56 -2.85
CA PHE A 7 -3.26 6.73 -4.04
C PHE A 7 -4.48 5.82 -4.18
N LYS A 8 -5.05 5.79 -5.38
CA LYS A 8 -6.16 4.87 -5.69
C LYS A 8 -5.68 3.42 -5.77
N PHE A 9 -4.50 3.19 -6.35
CA PHE A 9 -3.91 1.86 -6.51
C PHE A 9 -2.58 1.80 -5.76
N ILE A 10 -2.45 0.80 -4.88
CA ILE A 10 -1.29 0.64 -4.00
C ILE A 10 -0.73 -0.77 -4.21
N SER A 11 0.54 -0.83 -4.61
CA SER A 11 1.31 -2.06 -4.76
C SER A 11 2.79 -1.78 -4.50
N GLN A 12 3.58 -2.84 -4.30
CA GLN A 12 5.02 -2.72 -4.07
C GLN A 12 5.74 -1.93 -5.18
N SER A 13 5.41 -2.18 -6.45
CA SER A 13 6.05 -1.52 -7.60
C SER A 13 5.71 -0.03 -7.66
N ILE A 14 4.47 0.35 -7.36
CA ILE A 14 4.04 1.76 -7.32
C ILE A 14 4.78 2.52 -6.23
N LEU A 15 4.93 1.92 -5.05
CA LEU A 15 5.65 2.57 -3.95
C LEU A 15 7.14 2.77 -4.27
N ILE A 16 7.78 1.81 -4.94
CA ILE A 16 9.17 1.94 -5.41
C ILE A 16 9.29 3.11 -6.40
N GLU A 17 8.38 3.19 -7.37
CA GLU A 17 8.41 4.24 -8.40
C GLU A 17 8.17 5.64 -7.82
N ARG A 18 7.19 5.78 -6.91
CA ARG A 18 6.75 7.06 -6.36
C ARG A 18 7.62 7.56 -5.22
N LEU A 19 7.95 6.69 -4.26
CA LEU A 19 8.71 7.05 -3.06
C LEU A 19 10.21 6.82 -3.21
N LYS A 20 10.66 6.24 -4.34
CA LYS A 20 12.06 5.90 -4.60
C LYS A 20 12.69 5.04 -3.49
N ILE A 21 11.91 4.10 -2.95
CA ILE A 21 12.33 3.17 -1.89
C ILE A 21 12.61 1.77 -2.44
N GLY A 22 13.37 0.97 -1.68
CA GLY A 22 13.59 -0.45 -2.01
C GLY A 22 12.34 -1.31 -1.76
N GLY A 23 12.26 -2.44 -2.46
CA GLY A 23 11.11 -3.36 -2.37
C GLY A 23 10.94 -4.05 -1.01
N SER A 24 12.02 -4.23 -0.23
CA SER A 24 11.94 -4.69 1.16
C SER A 24 11.19 -3.68 2.03
N LEU A 25 11.56 -2.41 1.95
CA LEU A 25 10.93 -1.33 2.70
C LEU A 25 9.47 -1.12 2.25
N ALA A 26 9.18 -1.19 0.95
CA ALA A 26 7.82 -1.10 0.44
C ALA A 26 6.90 -2.18 1.04
N ARG A 27 7.38 -3.43 1.15
CA ARG A 27 6.61 -4.52 1.77
C ARG A 27 6.36 -4.31 3.26
N VAL A 28 7.31 -3.72 3.98
CA VAL A 28 7.14 -3.37 5.41
C VAL A 28 6.16 -2.21 5.56
N ALA A 29 6.27 -1.19 4.70
CA ALA A 29 5.39 -0.03 4.71
C ALA A 29 3.93 -0.41 4.43
N ILE A 30 3.67 -1.29 3.46
CA ILE A 30 2.32 -1.80 3.17
C ILE A 30 1.74 -2.49 4.42
N ARG A 31 2.49 -3.40 5.06
CA ARG A 31 2.05 -4.08 6.29
C ARG A 31 1.77 -3.12 7.43
N HIS A 32 2.58 -2.07 7.57
CA HIS A 32 2.39 -1.05 8.59
C HIS A 32 1.13 -0.22 8.33
N LEU A 33 0.93 0.25 7.09
CA LEU A 33 -0.24 1.03 6.70
C LEU A 33 -1.55 0.22 6.75
N GLU A 34 -1.48 -1.07 6.45
CA GLU A 34 -2.60 -2.01 6.61
C GLU A 34 -2.96 -2.16 8.11
N LYS A 35 -1.95 -2.31 8.98
CA LYS A 35 -2.16 -2.40 10.44
C LYS A 35 -2.79 -1.12 11.02
N GLU A 36 -2.43 0.04 10.47
CA GLU A 36 -3.01 1.34 10.85
C GLU A 36 -4.40 1.59 10.22
N GLY A 37 -4.85 0.73 9.31
CA GLY A 37 -6.15 0.87 8.64
C GLY A 37 -6.21 1.99 7.60
N GLN A 38 -5.07 2.56 7.19
CA GLN A 38 -5.03 3.63 6.18
C GLN A 38 -5.28 3.11 4.76
N ILE A 39 -5.01 1.83 4.53
CA ILE A 39 -5.18 1.15 3.24
C ILE A 39 -6.01 -0.13 3.44
N LYS A 40 -6.83 -0.46 2.45
CA LYS A 40 -7.67 -1.65 2.42
C LYS A 40 -7.09 -2.66 1.44
N ARG A 41 -7.02 -3.91 1.87
CA ARG A 41 -6.55 -5.04 1.06
C ARG A 41 -7.64 -5.46 0.08
N ILE A 42 -7.30 -5.59 -1.20
CA ILE A 42 -8.19 -6.20 -2.20
C ILE A 42 -7.76 -7.65 -2.45
N VAL A 43 -6.51 -7.85 -2.85
CA VAL A 43 -5.97 -9.18 -3.20
C VAL A 43 -4.67 -9.41 -2.45
N HIS A 44 -4.59 -10.57 -1.82
CA HIS A 44 -3.42 -11.02 -1.09
C HIS A 44 -3.01 -12.41 -1.55
N HIS A 45 -2.07 -12.47 -2.49
CA HIS A 45 -1.45 -13.70 -2.96
C HIS A 45 0.08 -13.52 -3.00
N ASN A 46 0.83 -14.62 -2.91
CA ASN A 46 2.30 -14.60 -2.86
C ASN A 46 3.02 -13.89 -4.02
N GLY A 47 2.39 -13.74 -5.18
CA GLY A 47 2.96 -13.09 -6.36
C GLY A 47 2.47 -11.66 -6.59
N GLN A 48 1.34 -11.26 -6.01
CA GLN A 48 0.81 -9.91 -6.17
C GLN A 48 0.06 -9.45 -4.90
N LEU A 49 0.51 -8.31 -4.39
CA LEU A 49 -0.09 -7.59 -3.27
C LEU A 49 -0.81 -6.36 -3.83
N ILE A 50 -2.14 -6.34 -3.75
CA ILE A 50 -2.97 -5.24 -4.27
C ILE A 50 -3.82 -4.63 -3.15
N TYR A 51 -3.65 -3.33 -2.98
CA TYR A 51 -4.33 -2.52 -1.98
C TYR A 51 -4.96 -1.28 -2.62
N THR A 52 -5.95 -0.73 -1.94
CA THR A 52 -6.56 0.58 -2.21
C THR A 52 -6.47 1.45 -0.96
N ARG A 53 -6.65 2.76 -1.12
CA ARG A 53 -6.88 3.63 0.05
C ARG A 53 -8.13 3.21 0.83
N ALA A 54 -8.13 3.44 2.14
CA ALA A 54 -9.34 3.33 2.93
C ALA A 54 -10.31 4.48 2.58
N THR A 55 -11.58 4.14 2.39
CA THR A 55 -12.68 5.11 2.24
C THR A 55 -13.48 5.12 3.54
N ALA A 56 -13.92 6.29 4.00
CA ALA A 56 -14.68 6.43 5.26
C ALA A 56 -16.07 5.79 5.24
N SER A 57 -16.50 5.25 4.10
CA SER A 57 -17.86 4.79 3.82
C SER A 57 -17.97 3.27 3.63
N ASP A 58 -17.05 2.49 4.20
CA ASP A 58 -16.99 1.03 4.04
C ASP A 58 -16.52 0.36 5.33
#